data_AF-A0A959TQR4-F1
#
_entry.id   AF-A0A959TQR4-F1
#
_cell.length_a   1.000
_cell.length_b   1.000
_cell.length_c   1.000
_cell.angle_alpha   90.00
_cell.angle_beta   90.00
_cell.angle_gamma   90.00
#
_symmetry.space_group_name_H-M   'P 1'
#
loop_
_entity.id
_entity.type
_entity.pdbx_description
1 polymer ?
#
loop_
_entity_poly.entity_id
_entity_poly.type
_entity_poly.pdbx_seq_one_letter_code
_entity_poly.pdbx_strand_id
1 'polypeptide(L)'
;MPRIFNSIRQRLLKENRFTRYLVYAVGEIVLVVVGILIALSINTWNKSRQDLRARAELLDELRDDLVLDQATIAEHIQWEELFLAEVDSARVLVKGRIDTDALQALLRRLTTRHTFVPNKTTIVKMTASGELGLLRNSGIENSIVRYYQFNDYLTSVTNNNNLYIVDLQFGPFVSNNALGFGCDADGAVEDDLDLDPEKRYLLKVQLDRRALIARTSIDRFSKLKEAATDLLQRIEQVPGE
;
A
#
# COMPACT_ATOMS: atom_id res chain seq x y z
N MET A 1 1.42 81.47 -5.23
CA MET A 1 1.45 80.18 -5.94
C MET A 1 1.22 80.41 -7.44
N PRO A 2 1.95 79.75 -8.33
CA PRO A 2 2.36 80.36 -9.60
C PRO A 2 1.25 80.29 -10.66
N ARG A 3 0.78 81.45 -11.14
CA ARG A 3 -0.17 81.61 -12.27
C ARG A 3 0.31 80.94 -13.58
N ILE A 4 1.60 80.64 -13.67
CA ILE A 4 2.26 79.96 -14.78
C ILE A 4 1.74 78.52 -14.94
N PHE A 5 1.43 77.82 -13.86
CA PHE A 5 0.87 76.47 -13.95
C PHE A 5 -0.55 76.46 -14.52
N ASN A 6 -1.35 77.49 -14.25
CA ASN A 6 -2.72 77.59 -14.75
C ASN A 6 -2.77 77.90 -16.26
N SER A 7 -1.86 78.72 -16.76
CA SER A 7 -1.77 79.04 -18.20
C SER A 7 -1.17 77.88 -19.02
N ILE A 8 -0.24 77.11 -18.45
CA ILE A 8 0.25 75.85 -19.06
C ILE A 8 -0.86 74.79 -19.09
N ARG A 9 -1.64 74.63 -18.01
CA ARG A 9 -2.82 73.75 -17.97
C ARG A 9 -3.84 74.12 -19.04
N GLN A 10 -4.18 75.40 -19.16
CA GLN A 10 -5.16 75.87 -20.14
C GLN A 10 -4.67 75.72 -21.59
N ARG A 11 -3.37 75.87 -21.87
CA ARG A 11 -2.80 75.64 -23.22
C ARG A 11 -2.69 74.16 -23.58
N LEU A 12 -2.30 73.29 -22.64
CA LEU A 12 -2.27 71.83 -22.84
C LEU A 12 -3.66 71.21 -23.00
N LEU A 13 -4.68 71.78 -22.35
CA LEU A 13 -6.08 71.38 -22.52
C LEU A 13 -6.74 71.94 -23.79
N LYS A 14 -6.24 73.06 -24.34
CA LYS A 14 -6.75 73.67 -25.59
C LYS A 14 -6.21 73.04 -26.85
N GLU A 15 -5.08 72.33 -26.77
CA GLU A 15 -4.53 71.59 -27.89
C GLU A 15 -4.82 70.10 -27.70
N ASN A 16 -5.41 69.46 -28.70
CA ASN A 16 -5.66 68.00 -28.79
C ASN A 16 -4.40 67.11 -28.59
N ARG A 17 -3.25 67.67 -28.21
CA ARG A 17 -1.99 66.99 -27.92
C ARG A 17 -2.07 66.18 -26.62
N PHE A 18 -2.69 66.68 -25.54
CA PHE A 18 -2.79 65.91 -24.28
C PHE A 18 -3.60 64.62 -24.45
N THR A 19 -4.74 64.69 -25.16
CA THR A 19 -5.55 63.52 -25.51
C THR A 19 -4.77 62.52 -26.36
N ARG A 20 -3.95 62.98 -27.32
CA ARG A 20 -3.07 62.10 -28.09
C ARG A 20 -2.07 61.37 -27.19
N TYR A 21 -1.33 62.08 -26.34
CA TYR A 21 -0.36 61.45 -25.43
C TYR A 21 -1.02 60.47 -24.46
N LEU A 22 -2.23 60.77 -23.97
CA LEU A 22 -2.99 59.87 -23.11
C LEU A 22 -3.40 58.58 -23.86
N VAL A 23 -3.90 58.69 -25.09
CA VAL A 23 -4.26 57.53 -25.92
C VAL A 23 -3.04 56.67 -26.24
N TYR A 24 -1.88 57.28 -26.54
CA TYR A 24 -0.64 56.54 -26.77
C TYR A 24 -0.17 55.81 -25.49
N ALA A 25 -0.18 56.48 -24.34
CA ALA A 25 0.22 55.87 -23.07
C ALA A 25 -0.73 54.73 -22.64
N VAL A 26 -2.04 54.88 -22.85
CA VAL A 26 -3.03 53.81 -22.62
C VAL A 26 -2.79 52.65 -23.59
N GLY A 27 -2.52 52.93 -24.87
CA GLY A 27 -2.19 51.91 -25.86
C GLY A 27 -0.94 51.11 -25.49
N GLU A 28 0.10 51.79 -24.98
CA GLU A 28 1.34 51.14 -24.53
C GLU A 28 1.11 50.26 -23.30
N ILE A 29 0.33 50.72 -22.31
CA ILE A 29 -0.05 49.90 -21.15
C ILE A 29 -0.84 48.66 -21.60
N VAL A 30 -1.82 48.81 -22.48
CA VAL A 30 -2.62 47.69 -23.00
C VAL A 30 -1.71 46.69 -23.72
N LEU A 31 -0.77 47.14 -24.52
CA LEU A 31 0.17 46.28 -25.24
C LEU A 31 1.10 45.51 -24.29
N VAL A 32 1.61 46.16 -23.24
CA VAL A 32 2.40 45.50 -22.18
C VAL A 32 1.57 44.46 -21.43
N VAL A 33 0.33 44.79 -21.07
CA VAL A 33 -0.58 43.86 -20.38
C VAL A 33 -0.88 42.63 -21.24
N VAL A 34 -1.17 42.81 -22.53
CA VAL A 34 -1.37 41.70 -23.48
C VAL A 34 -0.11 40.84 -23.56
N GLY A 35 1.08 41.44 -23.61
CA GLY A 35 2.35 40.71 -23.58
C GLY A 35 2.52 39.83 -22.34
N ILE A 36 2.24 40.38 -21.15
CA ILE A 36 2.32 39.64 -19.87
C ILE A 36 1.29 38.51 -19.85
N LEU A 37 0.06 38.75 -20.30
CA LEU A 37 -0.99 37.73 -20.33
C LEU A 37 -0.65 36.59 -21.28
N ILE A 38 -0.07 36.87 -22.45
CA ILE A 38 0.39 35.84 -23.39
C ILE A 38 1.54 35.03 -22.76
N ALA A 39 2.53 35.70 -22.16
CA ALA A 39 3.64 35.02 -21.51
C ALA A 39 3.17 34.11 -20.35
N LEU A 40 2.25 34.60 -19.52
CA LEU A 40 1.63 33.80 -18.45
C LEU A 40 0.85 32.62 -19.03
N SER A 41 0.09 32.83 -20.11
CA SER A 41 -0.71 31.78 -20.76
C SER A 41 0.17 30.67 -21.34
N ILE A 42 1.27 31.02 -22.00
CA ILE A 42 2.25 30.06 -22.53
C ILE A 42 2.89 29.27 -21.38
N ASN A 43 3.28 29.94 -20.29
CA ASN A 43 3.87 29.29 -19.13
C ASN A 43 2.89 28.32 -18.46
N THR A 44 1.63 28.73 -18.25
CA THR A 44 0.57 27.89 -17.69
C THR A 44 0.27 26.70 -18.59
N TRP A 45 0.24 26.88 -19.91
CA TRP A 45 0.03 25.78 -20.87
C TRP A 45 1.18 24.77 -20.84
N ASN A 46 2.43 25.24 -20.85
CA ASN A 46 3.60 24.35 -20.76
C ASN A 46 3.62 23.57 -19.43
N LYS A 47 3.32 24.24 -18.31
CA LYS A 47 3.19 23.59 -17.01
C LYS A 47 2.10 22.51 -17.00
N SER A 48 0.92 22.82 -17.53
CA SER A 48 -0.16 21.84 -17.66
C SER A 48 0.25 20.63 -18.49
N ARG A 49 0.99 20.82 -19.58
CA ARG A 49 1.53 19.71 -20.40
C ARG A 49 2.54 18.85 -19.65
N GLN A 50 3.37 19.44 -18.79
CA GLN A 50 4.31 18.71 -17.95
C GLN A 50 3.58 17.93 -16.85
N ASP A 51 2.60 18.54 -16.19
CA ASP A 51 1.79 17.90 -15.15
C ASP A 51 1.03 16.69 -15.70
N LEU A 52 0.48 16.78 -16.93
CA LEU A 52 -0.19 15.65 -17.60
C LEU A 52 0.75 14.49 -17.92
N ARG A 53 1.99 14.78 -18.36
CA ARG A 53 2.99 13.74 -18.62
C ARG A 53 3.41 13.04 -17.33
N ALA A 54 3.74 13.81 -16.29
CA ALA A 54 4.09 13.27 -14.99
C ALA A 54 2.97 12.41 -14.40
N ARG A 55 1.71 12.85 -14.58
CA ARG A 55 0.54 12.06 -14.18
C ARG A 55 0.43 10.73 -14.91
N ALA A 56 0.63 10.71 -16.23
CA ALA A 56 0.58 9.48 -17.02
C ALA A 56 1.69 8.50 -16.59
N GLU A 57 2.93 8.97 -16.49
CA GLU A 57 4.07 8.16 -16.03
C GLU A 57 3.82 7.55 -14.65
N LEU A 58 3.27 8.33 -13.73
CA LEU A 58 2.94 7.88 -12.37
C LEU A 58 1.82 6.84 -12.34
N LEU A 59 0.79 6.98 -13.18
CA LEU A 59 -0.28 5.99 -13.30
C LEU A 59 0.23 4.67 -13.90
N ASP A 60 1.16 4.74 -14.86
CA ASP A 60 1.82 3.56 -15.42
C ASP A 60 2.70 2.85 -14.37
N GLU A 61 3.53 3.60 -13.63
CA GLU A 61 4.33 3.05 -12.52
C GLU A 61 3.44 2.36 -11.47
N LEU A 62 2.32 2.99 -11.11
CA LEU A 62 1.38 2.44 -10.14
C LEU A 62 0.67 1.18 -10.67
N ARG A 63 0.36 1.13 -11.96
CA ARG A 63 -0.22 -0.07 -12.59
C ARG A 63 0.75 -1.25 -12.49
N ASP A 64 2.02 -1.03 -12.81
CA ASP A 64 3.05 -2.07 -12.72
C ASP A 64 3.25 -2.55 -11.27
N ASP A 65 3.27 -1.62 -10.30
CA ASP A 65 3.31 -1.96 -8.88
C ASP A 65 2.12 -2.83 -8.45
N LEU A 66 0.90 -2.51 -8.90
CA LEU A 66 -0.30 -3.26 -8.54
C LEU A 66 -0.35 -4.66 -9.15
N VAL A 67 0.19 -4.86 -10.36
CA VAL A 67 0.33 -6.20 -10.97
C VAL A 67 1.28 -7.06 -10.14
N LEU A 68 2.42 -6.48 -9.71
CA LEU A 68 3.37 -7.18 -8.83
C LEU A 68 2.77 -7.50 -7.46
N ASP A 69 2.01 -6.56 -6.90
CA ASP A 69 1.31 -6.77 -5.63
C ASP A 69 0.29 -7.91 -5.75
N GLN A 70 -0.50 -7.98 -6.83
CA GLN A 70 -1.46 -9.07 -7.04
C GLN A 70 -0.79 -10.46 -7.06
N ALA A 71 0.39 -10.57 -7.68
CA ALA A 71 1.17 -11.81 -7.67
C ALA A 71 1.66 -12.15 -6.26
N THR A 72 2.25 -11.18 -5.56
CA THR A 72 2.75 -11.35 -4.19
C THR A 72 1.64 -11.75 -3.22
N ILE A 73 0.46 -11.14 -3.34
CA ILE A 73 -0.72 -11.46 -2.55
C ILE A 73 -1.22 -12.88 -2.84
N ALA A 74 -1.20 -13.30 -4.12
CA ALA A 74 -1.63 -14.65 -4.50
C ALA A 74 -0.69 -15.72 -3.93
N GLU A 75 0.62 -15.50 -3.99
CA GLU A 75 1.63 -16.37 -3.36
C GLU A 75 1.42 -16.47 -1.85
N HIS A 76 1.12 -15.34 -1.19
CA HIS A 76 0.82 -15.32 0.25
C HIS A 76 -0.42 -16.14 0.59
N ILE A 77 -1.50 -16.00 -0.18
CA ILE A 77 -2.73 -16.80 0.02
C ILE A 77 -2.43 -18.29 -0.16
N GLN A 78 -1.71 -18.66 -1.22
CA GLN A 78 -1.36 -20.06 -1.49
C GLN A 78 -0.52 -20.65 -0.35
N TRP A 79 0.43 -19.89 0.19
CA TRP A 79 1.23 -20.32 1.33
C TRP A 79 0.34 -20.63 2.55
N GLU A 80 -0.61 -19.75 2.87
CA GLU A 80 -1.53 -19.93 4.01
C GLU A 80 -2.49 -21.11 3.80
N GLU A 81 -2.91 -21.39 2.57
CA GLU A 81 -3.71 -22.57 2.22
C GLU A 81 -2.94 -23.87 2.44
N LEU A 82 -1.69 -23.92 1.99
CA LEU A 82 -0.80 -25.06 2.25
C LEU A 82 -0.56 -25.24 3.75
N PHE A 83 -0.33 -24.14 4.47
CA PHE A 83 -0.17 -24.14 5.92
C PHE A 83 -1.41 -24.71 6.63
N LEU A 84 -2.63 -24.38 6.19
CA LEU A 84 -3.86 -24.95 6.73
C LEU A 84 -3.94 -26.47 6.51
N ALA A 85 -3.53 -26.95 5.34
CA ALA A 85 -3.48 -28.39 5.06
C ALA A 85 -2.49 -29.12 6.00
N GLU A 86 -1.38 -28.48 6.38
CA GLU A 86 -0.46 -29.00 7.38
C GLU A 86 -1.10 -29.06 8.78
N VAL A 87 -1.82 -28.02 9.19
CA VAL A 87 -2.55 -28.03 10.47
C VAL A 87 -3.60 -29.14 10.49
N ASP A 88 -4.34 -29.33 9.40
CA ASP A 88 -5.35 -30.39 9.30
C ASP A 88 -4.72 -31.79 9.31
N SER A 89 -3.55 -31.95 8.69
CA SER A 89 -2.76 -33.18 8.79
C SER A 89 -2.38 -33.49 10.24
N ALA A 90 -2.00 -32.48 11.03
CA ALA A 90 -1.63 -32.65 12.44
C ALA A 90 -2.82 -33.09 13.28
N ARG A 91 -4.01 -32.53 13.00
CA ARG A 91 -5.26 -32.95 13.64
C ARG A 91 -5.64 -34.39 13.33
N VAL A 92 -5.29 -34.91 12.16
CA VAL A 92 -5.58 -36.30 11.77
C VAL A 92 -4.65 -37.27 12.48
N LEU A 93 -3.35 -36.96 12.53
CA LEU A 93 -2.34 -37.82 13.16
C LEU A 93 -2.63 -38.14 14.64
N VAL A 94 -3.35 -37.25 15.34
CA VAL A 94 -3.63 -37.40 16.77
C VAL A 94 -4.95 -38.13 17.09
N LYS A 95 -5.72 -38.55 16.07
CA LYS A 95 -7.01 -39.25 16.25
C LYS A 95 -6.87 -40.76 16.51
N GLY A 96 -5.72 -41.36 16.16
CA GLY A 96 -5.47 -42.80 16.30
C GLY A 96 -4.14 -43.09 16.99
N ARG A 97 -3.47 -44.19 16.61
CA ARG A 97 -2.06 -44.40 16.95
C ARG A 97 -1.26 -43.23 16.38
N ILE A 98 -0.47 -42.59 17.24
CA ILE A 98 0.31 -41.42 16.87
C ILE A 98 1.62 -41.91 16.28
N ASP A 99 1.88 -41.51 15.04
CA ASP A 99 3.22 -41.57 14.46
C ASP A 99 4.01 -40.39 15.03
N THR A 100 4.89 -40.68 16.00
CA THR A 100 5.60 -39.65 16.76
C THR A 100 6.51 -38.82 15.87
N ASP A 101 7.23 -39.47 14.94
CA ASP A 101 8.15 -38.82 14.00
C ASP A 101 7.39 -37.88 13.06
N ALA A 102 6.31 -38.37 12.45
CA ALA A 102 5.49 -37.58 11.54
C ALA A 102 4.86 -36.38 12.26
N LEU A 103 4.36 -36.57 13.49
CA LEU A 103 3.78 -35.49 14.27
C LEU A 103 4.84 -34.44 14.66
N GLN A 104 6.01 -34.87 15.14
CA GLN A 104 7.08 -33.95 15.53
C GLN A 104 7.57 -33.12 14.33
N ALA A 105 7.82 -33.78 13.19
CA ALA A 105 8.23 -33.11 11.96
C ALA A 105 7.20 -32.06 11.52
N LEU A 106 5.92 -32.41 11.57
CA LEU A 106 4.83 -31.51 11.22
C LEU A 106 4.71 -30.32 12.17
N LEU A 107 4.75 -30.56 13.49
CA LEU A 107 4.71 -29.49 14.48
C LEU A 107 5.89 -28.53 14.33
N ARG A 108 7.08 -29.03 14.00
CA ARG A 108 8.24 -28.17 13.69
C ARG A 108 7.99 -27.28 12.48
N ARG A 109 7.41 -27.79 11.40
CA ARG A 109 7.07 -26.97 10.22
C ARG A 109 6.02 -25.92 10.56
N LEU A 110 5.06 -26.25 11.41
CA LEU A 110 4.05 -25.29 11.87
C LEU A 110 4.62 -24.13 12.73
N THR A 111 5.91 -24.16 13.09
CA THR A 111 6.60 -23.03 13.74
C THR A 111 7.13 -21.98 12.75
N THR A 112 7.04 -22.22 11.44
CA THR A 112 7.52 -21.25 10.44
C THR A 112 6.67 -19.99 10.44
N ARG A 113 7.36 -18.85 10.29
CA ARG A 113 6.76 -17.54 10.04
C ARG A 113 6.52 -17.36 8.55
N HIS A 114 5.48 -16.62 8.22
CA HIS A 114 5.30 -16.05 6.88
C HIS A 114 5.14 -14.54 7.03
N THR A 115 5.99 -13.77 6.36
CA THR A 115 5.99 -12.30 6.43
C THR A 115 5.51 -11.75 5.10
N PHE A 116 4.75 -10.66 5.15
CA PHE A 116 4.30 -9.94 3.97
C PHE A 116 5.04 -8.61 3.85
N VAL A 117 5.61 -8.34 2.68
CA VAL A 117 6.30 -7.09 2.37
C VAL A 117 5.67 -6.50 1.10
N PRO A 118 4.82 -5.46 1.22
CA PRO A 118 4.19 -4.84 0.06
C PRO A 118 5.20 -3.99 -0.73
N ASN A 119 5.02 -3.91 -2.05
CA ASN A 119 5.74 -2.92 -2.85
C ASN A 119 5.16 -1.53 -2.56
N LYS A 120 6.01 -0.57 -2.19
CA LYS A 120 5.62 0.80 -1.84
C LYS A 120 6.41 1.86 -2.60
N THR A 121 7.12 1.46 -3.64
CA THR A 121 8.08 2.32 -4.34
C THR A 121 7.39 3.56 -4.87
N THR A 122 6.31 3.39 -5.64
CA THR A 122 5.59 4.50 -6.26
C THR A 122 4.89 5.37 -5.22
N ILE A 123 4.16 4.80 -4.25
CA ILE A 123 3.46 5.61 -3.23
C ILE A 123 4.39 6.44 -2.34
N VAL A 124 5.56 5.91 -1.99
CA VAL A 124 6.56 6.65 -1.21
C VAL A 124 7.15 7.79 -2.05
N LYS A 125 7.50 7.52 -3.31
CA LYS A 125 7.95 8.54 -4.27
C LYS A 125 6.93 9.66 -4.40
N MET A 126 5.66 9.33 -4.71
CA MET A 126 4.56 10.29 -4.89
C MET A 126 4.32 11.16 -3.65
N THR A 127 4.41 10.56 -2.46
CA THR A 127 4.19 11.27 -1.20
C THR A 127 5.35 12.23 -0.91
N ALA A 128 6.58 11.78 -1.16
CA ALA A 128 7.79 12.60 -0.93
C ALA A 128 7.93 13.74 -1.94
N SER A 129 7.53 13.53 -3.20
CA SER A 129 7.59 14.55 -4.28
C SER A 129 6.41 15.53 -4.26
N GLY A 130 5.33 15.20 -3.55
CA GLY A 130 4.07 15.97 -3.60
C GLY A 130 3.25 15.72 -4.87
N GLU A 131 3.68 14.80 -5.74
CA GLU A 131 3.02 14.44 -7.00
C GLU A 131 1.68 13.75 -6.79
N LEU A 132 1.39 13.26 -5.58
CA LEU A 132 0.06 12.76 -5.23
C LEU A 132 -1.04 13.80 -5.51
N GLY A 133 -0.71 15.09 -5.40
CA GLY A 133 -1.62 16.19 -5.74
C GLY A 133 -2.05 16.23 -7.20
N LEU A 134 -1.28 15.64 -8.13
CA LEU A 134 -1.62 15.54 -9.55
C LEU A 134 -2.83 14.61 -9.80
N LEU A 135 -3.18 13.74 -8.83
CA LEU A 135 -4.27 12.78 -8.92
C LEU A 135 -5.59 13.26 -8.30
N ARG A 136 -5.59 14.43 -7.63
CA ARG A 136 -6.74 14.97 -6.90
C ARG A 136 -8.03 15.04 -7.73
N ASN A 137 -7.91 15.41 -8.99
CA ASN A 137 -9.05 15.63 -9.87
C ASN A 137 -9.71 14.34 -10.37
N SER A 138 -9.10 13.17 -10.17
CA SER A 138 -9.64 11.86 -10.60
C SER A 138 -10.44 11.11 -9.54
N GLY A 139 -10.45 11.58 -8.28
CA GLY A 139 -11.00 10.80 -7.15
C GLY A 139 -10.20 9.52 -6.80
N ILE A 140 -9.25 9.12 -7.65
CA ILE A 140 -8.40 7.93 -7.50
C ILE A 140 -7.38 8.05 -6.37
N GLU A 141 -6.97 9.26 -6.02
CA GLU A 141 -6.05 9.54 -4.90
C GLU A 141 -6.51 8.84 -3.62
N ASN A 142 -7.80 8.96 -3.27
CA ASN A 142 -8.36 8.35 -2.08
C ASN A 142 -8.35 6.82 -2.16
N SER A 143 -8.56 6.24 -3.35
CA SER A 143 -8.49 4.78 -3.54
C SER A 143 -7.06 4.27 -3.37
N ILE A 144 -6.08 5.00 -3.91
CA ILE A 144 -4.65 4.69 -3.75
C ILE A 144 -4.27 4.73 -2.27
N VAL A 145 -4.60 5.82 -1.58
CA VAL A 145 -4.29 5.97 -0.14
C VAL A 145 -4.94 4.86 0.68
N ARG A 146 -6.20 4.52 0.42
CA ARG A 146 -6.91 3.43 1.14
C ARG A 146 -6.28 2.08 0.88
N TYR A 147 -5.89 1.79 -0.36
CA TYR A 147 -5.20 0.54 -0.71
C TYR A 147 -3.90 0.38 0.07
N TYR A 148 -3.05 1.41 0.09
CA TYR A 148 -1.78 1.35 0.82
C TYR A 148 -1.94 1.35 2.35
N GLN A 149 -2.95 2.05 2.89
CA GLN A 149 -3.31 1.94 4.30
C GLN A 149 -3.75 0.51 4.66
N PHE A 150 -4.47 -0.18 3.77
CA PHE A 150 -4.86 -1.56 4.00
C PHE A 150 -3.64 -2.50 3.96
N ASN A 151 -2.71 -2.29 3.04
CA ASN A 151 -1.41 -2.96 3.01
C ASN A 151 -0.64 -2.80 4.33
N ASP A 152 -0.57 -1.58 4.87
CA ASP A 152 0.10 -1.28 6.15
C ASP A 152 -0.54 -2.03 7.33
N TYR A 153 -1.87 -2.01 7.35
CA TYR A 153 -2.64 -2.73 8.36
C TYR A 153 -2.35 -4.24 8.30
N LEU A 154 -2.39 -4.85 7.11
CA LEU A 154 -2.14 -6.29 6.95
C LEU A 154 -0.69 -6.66 7.29
N THR A 155 0.28 -5.86 6.88
CA THR A 155 1.69 -6.03 7.25
C THR A 155 1.85 -6.06 8.78
N SER A 156 1.21 -5.10 9.47
CA SER A 156 1.26 -4.99 10.93
C SER A 156 0.61 -6.18 11.62
N VAL A 157 -0.56 -6.62 11.14
CA VAL A 157 -1.25 -7.81 11.64
C VAL A 157 -0.37 -9.06 11.47
N THR A 158 0.20 -9.27 10.29
CA THR A 158 1.04 -10.44 9.99
C THR A 158 2.27 -10.47 10.91
N ASN A 159 2.96 -9.35 11.06
CA ASN A 159 4.12 -9.26 11.95
C ASN A 159 3.76 -9.46 13.42
N ASN A 160 2.64 -8.92 13.88
CA ASN A 160 2.14 -9.14 15.23
C ASN A 160 1.74 -10.60 15.45
N ASN A 161 1.13 -11.26 14.48
CA ASN A 161 0.79 -12.68 14.58
C ASN A 161 2.06 -13.55 14.64
N ASN A 162 3.07 -13.24 13.82
CA ASN A 162 4.37 -13.91 13.89
C ASN A 162 4.97 -13.76 15.30
N LEU A 163 5.02 -12.55 15.83
CA LEU A 163 5.58 -12.32 17.16
C LEU A 163 4.76 -13.01 18.27
N TYR A 164 3.47 -12.68 18.40
CA TYR A 164 2.69 -13.08 19.58
C TYR A 164 2.19 -14.52 19.53
N ILE A 165 1.93 -15.06 18.33
CA ILE A 165 1.34 -16.40 18.19
C ILE A 165 2.42 -17.43 17.85
N VAL A 166 3.30 -17.10 16.90
CA VAL A 166 4.33 -18.06 16.49
C VAL A 166 5.47 -18.06 17.48
N ASP A 167 6.09 -16.91 17.74
CA ASP A 167 7.34 -16.85 18.49
C ASP A 167 7.18 -16.96 19.99
N LEU A 168 6.12 -16.37 20.53
CA LEU A 168 5.91 -16.30 21.98
C LEU A 168 4.99 -17.41 22.51
N GLN A 169 4.36 -18.20 21.63
CA GLN A 169 3.41 -19.24 22.05
C GLN A 169 3.64 -20.58 21.36
N PHE A 170 3.42 -20.69 20.05
CA PHE A 170 3.48 -21.97 19.36
C PHE A 170 4.90 -22.53 19.27
N GLY A 171 5.88 -21.69 18.94
CA GLY A 171 7.30 -22.05 18.91
C GLY A 171 7.76 -22.62 20.25
N PRO A 172 7.59 -21.89 21.38
CA PRO A 172 7.89 -22.40 22.72
C PRO A 172 7.13 -23.68 23.08
N PHE A 173 5.87 -23.81 22.70
CA PHE A 173 5.10 -25.05 22.90
C PHE A 173 5.77 -26.26 22.23
N VAL A 174 6.27 -26.10 21.00
CA VAL A 174 6.99 -27.15 20.27
C VAL A 174 8.40 -27.35 20.84
N SER A 175 9.17 -26.28 21.05
CA SER A 175 10.58 -26.35 21.45
C SER A 175 10.78 -26.81 22.88
N ASN A 176 9.86 -26.47 23.78
CA ASN A 176 9.91 -26.91 25.18
C ASN A 176 9.33 -28.31 25.35
N ASN A 177 9.04 -29.00 24.25
CA ASN A 177 8.56 -30.36 24.25
C ASN A 177 7.30 -30.55 25.12
N ALA A 178 6.31 -29.66 24.98
CA ALA A 178 5.12 -29.65 25.83
C ALA A 178 4.28 -30.95 25.73
N LEU A 179 4.49 -31.75 24.69
CA LEU A 179 3.82 -33.05 24.50
C LEU A 179 4.61 -34.21 25.12
N GLY A 180 5.90 -34.04 25.39
CA GLY A 180 6.75 -35.09 25.97
C GLY A 180 7.28 -36.09 24.93
N PHE A 181 7.68 -35.63 23.75
CA PHE A 181 8.45 -36.42 22.79
C PHE A 181 9.75 -36.92 23.44
N GLY A 182 10.04 -38.22 23.34
CA GLY A 182 11.22 -38.85 23.94
C GLY A 182 12.03 -39.66 22.94
N CYS A 183 13.17 -40.16 23.42
CA CYS A 183 13.99 -41.15 22.73
C CYS A 183 14.19 -42.35 23.64
N ASP A 184 14.23 -43.54 23.05
CA ASP A 184 14.56 -44.78 23.76
C ASP A 184 16.05 -44.83 24.14
N ALA A 185 16.44 -45.94 24.79
CA ALA A 185 17.82 -46.15 25.25
C ALA A 185 18.87 -46.16 24.13
N ASP A 186 18.45 -46.46 22.89
CA ASP A 186 19.30 -46.50 21.70
C ASP A 186 19.29 -45.15 20.94
N GLY A 187 18.50 -44.18 21.41
CA GLY A 187 18.38 -42.85 20.83
C GLY A 187 17.36 -42.75 19.68
N ALA A 188 16.58 -43.79 19.43
CA ALA A 188 15.47 -43.74 18.47
C ALA A 188 14.26 -43.03 19.09
N VAL A 189 13.44 -42.36 18.27
CA VAL A 189 12.26 -41.65 18.77
C VAL A 189 11.24 -42.65 19.32
N GLU A 190 10.72 -42.38 20.52
CA GLU A 190 9.70 -43.22 21.15
C GLU A 190 8.37 -43.17 20.37
N ASP A 191 7.87 -44.32 19.95
CA ASP A 191 6.64 -44.44 19.12
C ASP A 191 5.36 -44.68 19.95
N ASP A 192 5.46 -44.58 21.28
CA ASP A 192 4.36 -44.82 22.23
C ASP A 192 3.87 -43.54 22.93
N LEU A 193 3.98 -42.39 22.25
CA LEU A 193 3.55 -41.09 22.77
C LEU A 193 2.13 -41.13 23.34
N ASP A 194 2.01 -41.13 24.67
CA ASP A 194 0.73 -41.03 25.36
C ASP A 194 0.33 -39.57 25.56
N LEU A 195 -0.71 -39.17 24.83
CA LEU A 195 -1.36 -37.87 25.00
C LEU A 195 -2.55 -38.04 25.94
N ASP A 196 -2.32 -37.71 27.21
CA ASP A 196 -3.39 -37.53 28.18
C ASP A 196 -4.40 -36.44 27.74
N PRO A 197 -5.59 -36.35 28.36
CA PRO A 197 -6.60 -35.37 27.98
C PRO A 197 -6.12 -33.91 28.02
N GLU A 198 -5.19 -33.57 28.93
CA GLU A 198 -4.64 -32.22 29.05
C GLU A 198 -3.72 -31.89 27.86
N LYS A 199 -2.78 -32.77 27.52
CA LYS A 199 -1.90 -32.62 26.36
C LYS A 199 -2.69 -32.57 25.05
N ARG A 200 -3.73 -33.40 24.91
CA ARG A 200 -4.65 -33.37 23.75
C ARG A 200 -5.34 -32.02 23.64
N TYR A 201 -5.83 -31.48 24.75
CA TYR A 201 -6.46 -30.17 24.78
C TYR A 201 -5.47 -29.06 24.42
N LEU A 202 -4.28 -29.06 25.01
CA LEU A 202 -3.22 -28.08 24.72
C LEU A 202 -2.86 -28.09 23.23
N LEU A 203 -2.62 -29.28 22.66
CA LEU A 203 -2.32 -29.42 21.25
C LEU A 203 -3.47 -28.89 20.37
N LYS A 204 -4.71 -29.26 20.69
CA LYS A 204 -5.89 -28.79 19.97
C LYS A 204 -5.97 -27.27 19.97
N VAL A 205 -5.81 -26.62 21.12
CA VAL A 205 -5.86 -25.15 21.25
C VAL A 205 -4.78 -24.49 20.39
N GLN A 206 -3.56 -25.04 20.40
CA GLN A 206 -2.45 -24.54 19.60
C GLN A 206 -2.72 -24.65 18.09
N LEU A 207 -3.18 -25.81 17.62
CA LEU A 207 -3.53 -26.03 16.21
C LEU A 207 -4.74 -25.18 15.78
N ASP A 208 -5.75 -25.03 16.64
CA ASP A 208 -6.91 -24.18 16.37
C ASP A 208 -6.52 -22.71 16.22
N ARG A 209 -5.61 -22.23 17.08
CA ARG A 209 -5.10 -20.87 16.99
C ARG A 209 -4.29 -20.64 15.71
N ARG A 210 -3.40 -21.58 15.34
CA ARG A 210 -2.63 -21.52 14.09
C ARG A 210 -3.54 -21.54 12.86
N ALA A 211 -4.57 -22.38 12.85
CA ALA A 211 -5.54 -22.41 11.75
C ALA A 211 -6.41 -21.14 11.67
N LEU A 212 -6.81 -20.57 12.81
CA LEU A 212 -7.62 -19.35 12.83
C LEU A 212 -6.88 -18.18 12.20
N ILE A 213 -5.60 -17.99 12.54
CA ILE A 213 -4.81 -16.89 11.97
C ILE A 213 -4.57 -17.08 10.47
N ALA A 214 -4.31 -18.30 10.01
CA ALA A 214 -4.13 -18.58 8.58
C ALA A 214 -5.44 -18.34 7.79
N ARG A 215 -6.59 -18.84 8.27
CA ARG A 215 -7.90 -18.55 7.66
C ARG A 215 -8.20 -17.05 7.60
N THR A 216 -7.91 -16.33 8.68
CA THR A 216 -8.12 -14.87 8.74
C THR A 216 -7.17 -14.13 7.79
N SER A 217 -5.94 -14.63 7.65
CA SER A 217 -4.95 -14.14 6.69
C SER A 217 -5.49 -14.29 5.26
N ILE A 218 -5.93 -15.48 4.86
CA ILE A 218 -6.51 -15.75 3.53
C ILE A 218 -7.68 -14.80 3.20
N ASP A 219 -8.66 -14.64 4.11
CA ASP A 219 -9.80 -13.74 3.89
C ASP A 219 -9.35 -12.28 3.68
N ARG A 220 -8.42 -11.80 4.50
CA ARG A 220 -7.93 -10.42 4.44
C ARG A 220 -7.10 -10.16 3.18
N PHE A 221 -6.21 -11.07 2.83
CA PHE A 221 -5.40 -10.97 1.62
C PHE A 221 -6.25 -11.13 0.35
N SER A 222 -7.32 -11.93 0.39
CA SER A 222 -8.30 -11.99 -0.71
C SER A 222 -8.97 -10.62 -0.93
N LYS A 223 -9.40 -9.95 0.15
CA LYS A 223 -9.94 -8.58 0.07
C LYS A 223 -8.91 -7.58 -0.42
N LEU A 224 -7.63 -7.75 -0.06
CA LEU A 224 -6.55 -6.88 -0.55
C LEU A 224 -6.35 -7.07 -2.06
N LYS A 225 -6.40 -8.31 -2.55
CA LYS A 225 -6.36 -8.64 -3.98
C LYS A 225 -7.52 -8.03 -4.76
N GLU A 226 -8.72 -8.09 -4.19
CA GLU A 226 -9.91 -7.42 -4.76
C GLU A 226 -9.70 -5.89 -4.81
N ALA A 227 -9.19 -5.29 -3.74
CA ALA A 227 -8.89 -3.85 -3.70
C ALA A 227 -7.82 -3.43 -4.74
N ALA A 228 -6.78 -4.24 -4.93
CA ALA A 228 -5.79 -4.03 -5.99
C ALA A 228 -6.44 -4.08 -7.38
N THR A 229 -7.36 -5.02 -7.59
CA THR A 229 -8.09 -5.18 -8.86
C THR A 229 -9.01 -3.99 -9.15
N ASP A 230 -9.80 -3.54 -8.16
CA ASP A 230 -10.65 -2.34 -8.30
C ASP A 230 -9.80 -1.09 -8.57
N LEU A 231 -8.66 -0.94 -7.89
CA LEU A 231 -7.78 0.19 -8.12
C LEU A 231 -7.18 0.17 -9.53
N LEU A 232 -6.74 -0.99 -10.01
CA LEU A 232 -6.18 -1.14 -11.35
C LEU A 232 -7.21 -0.80 -12.44
N GLN A 233 -8.47 -1.24 -12.28
CA GLN A 233 -9.57 -0.86 -13.17
C GLN A 233 -9.86 0.65 -13.15
N ARG A 234 -9.76 1.30 -11.98
CA ARG A 234 -9.92 2.76 -11.87
C ARG A 234 -8.81 3.51 -12.59
N ILE A 235 -7.57 3.02 -12.51
CA ILE A 235 -6.42 3.61 -13.21
C ILE A 235 -6.65 3.55 -14.73
N GLU A 236 -7.10 2.40 -15.24
CA GLU A 236 -7.38 2.21 -16.68
C GLU A 236 -8.52 3.08 -17.21
N GLN A 237 -9.42 3.54 -16.33
CA GLN A 237 -10.52 4.44 -16.68
C GLN A 237 -10.14 5.93 -16.63
N VAL A 238 -8.94 6.28 -16.14
CA VAL A 238 -8.48 7.67 -16.14
C VAL A 238 -8.21 8.09 -17.59
N PRO A 239 -8.91 9.11 -18.13
CA PRO A 239 -8.66 9.56 -19.48
C PRO A 239 -7.21 10.04 -19.64
N GLY A 240 -6.53 9.53 -20.68
CA GLY A 240 -5.29 10.12 -21.17
C GLY A 240 -5.61 11.34 -22.02
N GLU A 241 -5.80 12.50 -21.40
CA GLU A 241 -5.96 13.80 -22.09
C GLU A 241 -4.69 14.65 -21.96
#